data_AF-A0A537H9H2-F1
#
_entry.id   AF-A0A537H9H2-F1
#
_cell.length_a   1.000
_cell.length_b   1.000
_cell.length_c   1.000
_cell.angle_alpha   90.00
_cell.angle_beta   90.00
_cell.angle_gamma   90.00
#
_symmetry.space_group_name_H-M   'P 1'
#
loop_
_entity.id
_entity.type
_entity.pdbx_description
1 polymer ?
#
loop_
_entity_poly.entity_id
_entity_poly.type
_entity_poly.pdbx_seq_one_letter_code
_entity_poly.pdbx_strand_id
1 'polypeptide(L)'
;MSRPQQTRFATRALVLVVVIGLGALFAVHPYIAQGTTVPPGQLPSWNPAVPCTAVLTSIEGIIGNQPNANGGATYAGGGFIPGIPNKRATSPPCMVNGNTTFVEVHGVQMLTLTNVVEDCAQYPNGNFCDTTSNFKDPKCASSDVYLCQMHMEIDQAWKSAGIAPQNPPVTTQLFDIQGFVYWDDGHINDTWHSYTGWEIHPISAWRYSSSSTPDFGLTMNLNKLSVQQSSSSTAAVAVDGLDGFNGTVTLSTFVTSK
;
A
#
# COMPACT_ATOMS: atom_id res chain seq x y z
N MET A 1 4.82 38.76 -1.07
CA MET A 1 3.90 38.07 -1.99
C MET A 1 4.08 36.58 -1.78
N SER A 2 3.23 35.99 -0.95
CA SER A 2 3.34 34.62 -0.46
C SER A 2 2.21 33.80 -1.08
N ARG A 3 2.57 32.76 -1.85
CA ARG A 3 1.63 31.76 -2.40
C ARG A 3 1.78 30.45 -1.60
N PRO A 4 0.68 29.69 -1.39
CA PRO A 4 0.55 28.78 -0.27
C PRO A 4 1.12 27.38 -0.55
N GLN A 5 1.63 26.73 0.51
CA GLN A 5 1.90 25.30 0.57
C GLN A 5 0.59 24.52 0.39
N GLN A 6 0.50 23.68 -0.64
CA GLN A 6 -0.51 22.63 -0.70
C GLN A 6 -0.01 21.42 0.09
N THR A 7 -0.44 21.35 1.35
CA THR A 7 -0.39 20.14 2.17
C THR A 7 -1.26 19.07 1.51
N ARG A 8 -0.66 17.97 1.04
CA ARG A 8 -1.38 16.76 0.63
C ARG A 8 -1.97 16.12 1.88
N PHE A 9 -3.23 16.38 2.12
CA PHE A 9 -3.97 15.76 3.21
C PHE A 9 -4.30 14.33 2.81
N ALA A 10 -3.90 13.35 3.63
CA ALA A 10 -4.67 12.12 3.73
C ALA A 10 -6.12 12.55 4.01
N THR A 11 -7.05 12.23 3.11
CA THR A 11 -8.45 12.62 3.27
C THR A 11 -9.07 11.75 4.36
N ARG A 12 -8.80 12.11 5.62
CA ARG A 12 -9.46 11.53 6.78
C ARG A 12 -10.76 12.28 6.97
N ALA A 13 -11.86 11.64 6.62
CA ALA A 13 -13.18 12.17 6.91
C ALA A 13 -13.57 11.73 8.33
N LEU A 14 -13.69 12.69 9.24
CA LEU A 14 -14.32 12.49 10.53
C LEU A 14 -15.81 12.74 10.38
N VAL A 15 -16.61 11.69 10.47
CA VAL A 15 -18.07 11.78 10.41
C VAL A 15 -18.62 11.68 11.84
N LEU A 16 -19.32 12.73 12.26
CA LEU A 16 -20.09 12.75 13.51
C LEU A 16 -21.47 12.16 13.25
N VAL A 17 -21.75 11.05 13.90
CA VAL A 17 -23.05 10.38 13.83
C VAL A 17 -23.83 10.70 15.11
N VAL A 18 -25.07 11.19 14.95
CA VAL A 18 -26.00 11.43 16.06
C VAL A 18 -27.06 10.33 16.08
N VAL A 19 -27.16 9.63 17.21
CA VAL A 19 -28.15 8.56 17.42
C VAL A 19 -29.21 9.05 18.41
N ILE A 20 -30.50 8.93 18.04
CA ILE A 20 -31.66 9.38 18.84
C ILE A 20 -32.51 8.17 19.23
N GLY A 21 -32.66 7.90 20.53
CA GLY A 21 -33.46 6.77 21.02
C GLY A 21 -34.97 7.02 21.04
N LEU A 22 -35.72 6.43 20.11
CA LEU A 22 -37.20 6.39 20.09
C LEU A 22 -37.67 4.93 20.16
N GLY A 23 -38.53 4.58 21.11
CA GLY A 23 -38.90 3.20 21.42
C GLY A 23 -40.22 2.71 20.83
N ALA A 24 -40.22 1.50 20.26
CA ALA A 24 -41.36 0.59 20.24
C ALA A 24 -40.87 -0.88 20.27
N LEU A 25 -41.41 -1.66 21.21
CA LEU A 25 -41.09 -3.07 21.52
C LEU A 25 -41.30 -4.01 20.32
N PHE A 26 -40.24 -4.62 19.78
CA PHE A 26 -40.32 -5.87 19.02
C PHE A 26 -39.07 -6.73 19.23
N ALA A 27 -39.29 -7.99 19.60
CA ALA A 27 -38.24 -8.98 19.82
C ALA A 27 -37.60 -9.41 18.48
N VAL A 28 -36.30 -9.13 18.31
CA VAL A 28 -35.51 -9.66 17.18
C VAL A 28 -34.15 -10.14 17.68
N HIS A 29 -33.75 -11.32 17.21
CA HIS A 29 -32.49 -11.99 17.55
C HIS A 29 -31.29 -11.20 17.01
N PRO A 30 -30.17 -11.08 17.76
CA PRO A 30 -29.02 -10.30 17.32
C PRO A 30 -28.26 -11.04 16.21
N TYR A 31 -28.15 -10.41 15.04
CA TYR A 31 -27.12 -10.75 14.05
C TYR A 31 -25.85 -9.98 14.40
N ILE A 32 -24.76 -10.72 14.65
CA ILE A 32 -23.43 -10.14 14.84
C ILE A 32 -22.78 -10.04 13.46
N ALA A 33 -22.68 -8.83 12.91
CA ALA A 33 -21.78 -8.57 11.80
C ALA A 33 -20.38 -8.32 12.38
N GLN A 34 -19.51 -9.34 12.33
CA GLN A 34 -18.09 -9.18 12.61
C GLN A 34 -17.41 -8.63 11.35
N GLY A 35 -17.38 -7.31 11.20
CA GLY A 35 -16.51 -6.65 10.23
C GLY A 35 -15.12 -6.48 10.84
N THR A 36 -14.10 -7.12 10.29
CA THR A 36 -12.70 -6.83 10.62
C THR A 36 -12.35 -5.47 10.05
N THR A 37 -12.21 -4.46 10.91
CA THR A 37 -11.59 -3.19 10.54
C THR A 37 -10.09 -3.45 10.34
N VAL A 38 -9.54 -3.10 9.17
CA VAL A 38 -8.10 -3.06 8.95
C VAL A 38 -7.68 -1.61 9.18
N PRO A 39 -7.00 -1.28 10.30
CA PRO A 39 -6.46 0.06 10.50
C PRO A 39 -5.41 0.35 9.40
N PRO A 40 -5.34 1.58 8.87
CA PRO A 40 -4.20 2.01 8.07
C PRO A 40 -2.93 1.83 8.89
N GLY A 41 -2.09 0.84 8.53
CA GLY A 41 -0.82 0.57 9.19
C GLY A 41 -0.70 -0.75 9.98
N GLN A 42 -1.62 -1.70 9.83
CA GLN A 42 -1.43 -3.08 10.36
C GLN A 42 -1.67 -4.18 9.33
N LEU A 43 -0.95 -4.13 8.20
CA LEU A 43 -0.93 -5.22 7.23
C LEU A 43 0.26 -6.15 7.53
N PRO A 44 0.06 -7.31 8.16
CA PRO A 44 1.16 -8.23 8.44
C PRO A 44 1.81 -8.71 7.14
N SER A 45 3.11 -8.99 7.20
CA SER A 45 3.77 -9.57 6.04
C SER A 45 3.17 -10.94 5.69
N TRP A 46 2.98 -11.18 4.40
CA TRP A 46 2.65 -12.49 3.85
C TRP A 46 3.88 -13.40 3.80
N ASN A 47 5.09 -12.84 3.93
CA ASN A 47 6.33 -13.58 4.01
C ASN A 47 6.73 -13.76 5.49
N PRO A 48 6.77 -14.99 6.02
CA PRO A 48 7.09 -15.23 7.42
C PRO A 48 8.52 -14.85 7.81
N ALA A 49 9.42 -14.64 6.84
CA ALA A 49 10.78 -14.15 7.09
C ALA A 49 10.83 -12.62 7.34
N VAL A 50 9.75 -11.90 7.05
CA VAL A 50 9.69 -10.44 7.19
C VAL A 50 8.86 -10.08 8.43
N PRO A 51 9.50 -9.53 9.48
CA PRO A 51 8.80 -9.13 10.71
C PRO A 51 8.06 -7.79 10.57
N CYS A 52 8.22 -7.12 9.43
CA CYS A 52 7.66 -5.79 9.19
C CYS A 52 6.15 -5.85 8.96
N THR A 53 5.50 -4.77 9.37
CA THR A 53 4.11 -4.50 9.04
C THR A 53 4.09 -3.56 7.86
N ALA A 54 3.41 -3.95 6.79
CA ALA A 54 3.32 -3.15 5.59
C ALA A 54 2.43 -1.93 5.80
N VAL A 55 2.83 -0.83 5.17
CA VAL A 55 1.95 0.32 4.96
C VAL A 55 1.33 0.20 3.57
N LEU A 56 0.01 0.24 3.51
CA LEU A 56 -0.72 0.28 2.25
C LEU A 56 -0.45 1.60 1.52
N THR A 57 -0.07 1.51 0.25
CA THR A 57 0.23 2.67 -0.60
C THR A 57 -0.01 2.32 -2.08
N SER A 58 -0.02 3.34 -2.93
CA SER A 58 0.05 3.17 -4.38
C SER A 58 1.48 3.38 -4.91
N ILE A 59 1.68 3.14 -6.21
CA ILE A 59 2.92 3.48 -6.92
C ILE A 59 3.24 4.97 -6.75
N GLU A 60 2.25 5.84 -6.96
CA GLU A 60 2.35 7.29 -6.86
C GLU A 60 2.63 7.74 -5.42
N GLY A 61 2.17 6.98 -4.42
CA GLY A 61 2.55 7.18 -3.03
C GLY A 61 4.03 6.90 -2.79
N ILE A 62 4.60 5.91 -3.50
CA ILE A 62 6.03 5.56 -3.37
C ILE A 62 6.90 6.58 -4.11
N ILE A 63 6.63 6.78 -5.40
CA ILE A 63 7.51 7.56 -6.27
C ILE A 63 7.22 9.08 -6.22
N GLY A 64 6.03 9.46 -5.77
CA GLY A 64 5.59 10.84 -5.72
C GLY A 64 5.16 11.41 -7.07
N ASN A 65 5.15 12.74 -7.17
CA ASN A 65 4.65 13.46 -8.35
C ASN A 65 5.64 14.48 -8.92
N GLN A 66 6.92 14.38 -8.56
CA GLN A 66 7.96 15.29 -9.04
C GLN A 66 8.77 14.61 -10.15
N PRO A 67 8.46 14.87 -11.43
CA PRO A 67 9.19 14.28 -12.54
C PRO A 67 10.57 14.92 -12.69
N ASN A 68 11.53 14.14 -13.18
CA ASN A 68 12.81 14.60 -13.69
C ASN A 68 12.69 15.00 -15.17
N ALA A 69 13.82 15.34 -15.81
CA ALA A 69 13.85 15.79 -17.20
C ALA A 69 13.34 14.74 -18.22
N ASN A 70 13.34 13.47 -17.85
CA ASN A 70 12.87 12.35 -18.68
C ASN A 70 11.43 11.92 -18.33
N GLY A 71 10.78 12.56 -17.37
CA GLY A 71 9.41 12.28 -16.91
C GLY A 71 9.29 11.32 -15.72
N GLY A 72 10.32 10.53 -15.43
CA GLY A 72 10.30 9.63 -14.29
C GLY A 72 10.55 10.33 -12.95
N ALA A 73 10.32 9.63 -11.85
CA ALA A 73 10.29 10.25 -10.53
C ALA A 73 11.69 10.63 -10.00
N THR A 74 11.72 11.74 -9.24
CA THR A 74 12.91 12.18 -8.50
C THR A 74 12.97 11.58 -7.09
N TYR A 75 14.17 11.50 -6.51
CA TYR A 75 14.35 11.12 -5.11
C TYR A 75 13.55 12.02 -4.16
N ALA A 76 13.67 13.34 -4.32
CA ALA A 76 13.01 14.31 -3.45
C ALA A 76 11.47 14.27 -3.52
N GLY A 77 10.92 13.71 -4.59
CA GLY A 77 9.47 13.50 -4.74
C GLY A 77 8.93 12.31 -3.98
N GLY A 78 9.75 11.31 -3.64
CA GLY A 78 9.31 10.02 -3.11
C GLY A 78 8.70 10.09 -1.71
N GLY A 79 7.72 9.23 -1.44
CA GLY A 79 7.01 9.18 -0.17
C GLY A 79 7.71 8.39 0.93
N PHE A 80 8.71 7.58 0.59
CA PHE A 80 9.36 6.62 1.50
C PHE A 80 10.86 6.88 1.65
N ILE A 81 11.28 8.15 1.55
CA ILE A 81 12.68 8.56 1.70
C ILE A 81 13.24 8.12 3.07
N PRO A 82 14.42 7.48 3.15
CA PRO A 82 15.35 7.20 2.06
C PRO A 82 15.17 5.83 1.37
N GLY A 83 14.20 5.02 1.77
CA GLY A 83 14.13 3.60 1.45
C GLY A 83 15.05 2.76 2.36
N ILE A 84 15.18 1.46 2.06
CA ILE A 84 16.17 0.62 2.74
C ILE A 84 17.59 1.00 2.29
N PRO A 85 18.61 0.87 3.16
CA PRO A 85 19.98 1.28 2.82
C PRO A 85 20.75 0.25 1.97
N ASN A 86 20.24 -0.97 1.83
CA ASN A 86 20.90 -2.05 1.12
C ASN A 86 19.87 -2.97 0.46
N LYS A 87 19.82 -2.96 -0.87
CA LYS A 87 18.91 -3.81 -1.67
C LYS A 87 19.13 -5.32 -1.48
N ARG A 88 20.33 -5.72 -1.06
CA ARG A 88 20.74 -7.12 -0.81
C ARG A 88 20.50 -7.62 0.61
N ALA A 89 19.92 -6.81 1.50
CA ALA A 89 19.72 -7.21 2.89
C ALA A 89 18.65 -8.31 2.99
N THR A 90 19.00 -9.46 3.59
CA THR A 90 18.02 -10.53 3.88
C THR A 90 17.19 -10.27 5.14
N SER A 91 17.51 -9.21 5.87
CA SER A 91 16.70 -8.65 6.95
C SER A 91 16.71 -7.13 6.88
N PRO A 92 16.03 -6.52 5.88
CA PRO A 92 15.98 -5.07 5.76
C PRO A 92 15.27 -4.44 6.96
N PRO A 93 15.71 -3.24 7.39
CA PRO A 93 15.08 -2.56 8.52
C PRO A 93 13.66 -2.12 8.16
N CYS A 94 12.67 -2.38 9.02
CA CYS A 94 11.28 -1.96 8.80
C CYS A 94 11.09 -0.44 8.82
N MET A 95 12.05 0.29 9.42
CA MET A 95 12.07 1.74 9.43
C MET A 95 13.49 2.26 9.26
N VAL A 96 13.64 3.33 8.51
CA VAL A 96 14.89 4.08 8.35
C VAL A 96 14.58 5.55 8.58
N ASN A 97 15.31 6.19 9.51
CA ASN A 97 15.08 7.59 9.89
C ASN A 97 13.62 7.91 10.29
N GLY A 98 12.92 6.94 10.88
CA GLY A 98 11.51 7.08 11.29
C GLY A 98 10.49 6.88 10.17
N ASN A 99 10.92 6.66 8.92
CA ASN A 99 10.04 6.33 7.81
C ASN A 99 9.95 4.82 7.65
N THR A 100 8.74 4.30 7.42
CA THR A 100 8.56 2.90 7.05
C THR A 100 9.25 2.62 5.73
N THR A 101 9.73 1.39 5.55
CA THR A 101 10.35 0.94 4.31
C THR A 101 9.60 -0.21 3.66
N PHE A 102 8.65 -0.81 4.38
CA PHE A 102 7.91 -1.99 3.94
C PHE A 102 6.48 -1.60 3.55
N VAL A 103 6.11 -1.92 2.32
CA VAL A 103 4.87 -1.45 1.71
C VAL A 103 4.05 -2.60 1.15
N GLU A 104 2.74 -2.38 1.09
CA GLU A 104 1.80 -3.20 0.34
C GLU A 104 1.20 -2.31 -0.76
N VAL A 105 1.14 -2.81 -1.99
CA VAL A 105 0.59 -2.10 -3.14
C VAL A 105 -0.42 -3.01 -3.81
N HIS A 106 -1.66 -2.55 -3.98
CA HIS A 106 -2.74 -3.35 -4.55
C HIS A 106 -2.98 -3.06 -6.02
N GLY A 107 -3.48 -4.08 -6.73
CA GLY A 107 -4.07 -3.90 -8.05
C GLY A 107 -3.10 -3.46 -9.15
N VAL A 108 -1.81 -3.75 -9.01
CA VAL A 108 -0.82 -3.42 -10.04
C VAL A 108 -0.89 -4.39 -11.20
N GLN A 109 -0.46 -3.93 -12.38
CA GLN A 109 -0.37 -4.74 -13.59
C GLN A 109 1.08 -4.82 -14.06
N MET A 110 1.50 -5.99 -14.52
CA MET A 110 2.82 -6.15 -15.12
C MET A 110 2.90 -5.31 -16.41
N LEU A 111 3.89 -4.41 -16.49
CA LEU A 111 4.06 -3.48 -17.61
C LEU A 111 4.62 -4.21 -18.83
N THR A 112 5.68 -4.99 -18.62
CA THR A 112 6.30 -5.83 -19.64
C THR A 112 5.98 -7.27 -19.33
N LEU A 113 5.30 -7.98 -20.24
CA LEU A 113 4.96 -9.39 -20.07
C LEU A 113 6.18 -10.31 -20.24
N THR A 114 7.20 -10.08 -19.40
CA THR A 114 8.40 -10.90 -19.27
C THR A 114 9.02 -10.65 -17.91
N ASN A 115 9.64 -11.69 -17.36
CA ASN A 115 10.63 -11.53 -16.31
C ASN A 115 12.02 -11.51 -16.96
N VAL A 116 12.95 -10.73 -16.42
CA VAL A 116 14.36 -10.73 -16.84
C VAL A 116 15.20 -11.32 -15.72
N VAL A 117 16.24 -12.06 -16.07
CA VAL A 117 17.22 -12.60 -15.12
C VAL A 117 18.52 -11.84 -15.33
N GLU A 118 18.94 -11.12 -14.31
CA GLU A 118 20.12 -10.24 -14.35
C GLU A 118 20.75 -10.09 -12.96
N ASP A 119 21.82 -9.30 -12.86
CA ASP A 119 22.61 -9.09 -11.64
C ASP A 119 22.85 -10.38 -10.83
N CYS A 120 23.78 -11.19 -11.35
CA CYS A 120 24.12 -12.48 -10.77
C CYS A 120 25.34 -12.42 -9.86
N ALA A 121 25.29 -13.12 -8.73
CA ALA A 121 26.43 -13.33 -7.84
C ALA A 121 26.54 -14.78 -7.34
N GLN A 122 27.75 -15.14 -6.95
CA GLN A 122 28.07 -16.41 -6.30
C GLN A 122 27.80 -16.34 -4.81
N TYR A 123 27.04 -17.29 -4.30
CA TYR A 123 26.81 -17.56 -2.88
C TYR A 123 27.36 -18.95 -2.53
N PRO A 124 27.59 -19.27 -1.24
CA PRO A 124 28.10 -20.59 -0.84
C PRO A 124 27.25 -21.77 -1.32
N ASN A 125 25.95 -21.55 -1.57
CA ASN A 125 24.99 -22.55 -2.02
C ASN A 125 24.66 -22.49 -3.53
N GLY A 126 25.33 -21.65 -4.31
CA GLY A 126 25.15 -21.61 -5.77
C GLY A 126 25.20 -20.20 -6.37
N ASN A 127 24.98 -20.13 -7.68
CA ASN A 127 24.82 -18.87 -8.40
C ASN A 127 23.35 -18.43 -8.34
N PHE A 128 23.11 -17.21 -7.91
CA PHE A 128 21.78 -16.62 -7.89
C PHE A 128 21.81 -15.28 -8.61
N CYS A 129 20.70 -14.93 -9.24
CA CYS A 129 20.52 -13.70 -10.00
C CYS A 129 19.20 -13.07 -9.56
N ASP A 130 19.04 -11.78 -9.78
CA ASP A 130 17.75 -11.11 -9.61
C ASP A 130 16.76 -11.63 -10.66
N THR A 131 15.47 -11.63 -10.30
CA THR A 131 14.40 -11.66 -11.30
C THR A 131 13.77 -10.29 -11.31
N THR A 132 13.82 -9.59 -12.43
CA THR A 132 13.37 -8.21 -12.53
C THR A 132 12.18 -8.07 -13.47
N SER A 133 11.38 -7.04 -13.26
CA SER A 133 10.23 -6.68 -14.09
C SER A 133 9.77 -5.26 -13.80
N ASN A 134 8.99 -4.69 -14.71
CA ASN A 134 8.27 -3.45 -14.46
C ASN A 134 6.79 -3.71 -14.21
N PHE A 135 6.19 -2.88 -13.37
CA PHE A 135 4.76 -2.90 -13.08
C PHE A 135 4.19 -1.48 -13.08
N LYS A 136 2.89 -1.36 -13.26
CA LYS A 136 2.18 -0.08 -13.34
C LYS A 136 0.89 -0.11 -12.53
N ASP A 137 0.43 1.07 -12.14
CA ASP A 137 -0.91 1.28 -11.63
C ASP A 137 -1.85 1.54 -12.82
N PRO A 138 -2.78 0.63 -13.14
CA PRO A 138 -3.72 0.80 -14.24
C PRO A 138 -4.76 1.92 -13.99
N LYS A 139 -4.88 2.41 -12.76
CA LYS A 139 -5.79 3.49 -12.34
C LYS A 139 -5.08 4.85 -12.21
N CYS A 140 -3.77 4.90 -12.44
CA CYS A 140 -2.99 6.13 -12.36
C CYS A 140 -3.60 7.24 -13.22
N ALA A 141 -3.76 8.43 -12.62
CA ALA A 141 -4.34 9.60 -13.27
C ALA A 141 -3.29 10.57 -13.85
N SER A 142 -2.00 10.29 -13.65
CA SER A 142 -0.92 11.14 -14.18
C SER A 142 -0.91 11.11 -15.71
N SER A 143 -0.75 12.27 -16.34
CA SER A 143 -0.50 12.36 -17.78
C SER A 143 0.93 11.91 -18.16
N ASP A 144 1.83 11.89 -17.19
CA ASP A 144 3.17 11.32 -17.33
C ASP A 144 3.12 9.84 -16.96
N VAL A 145 3.29 8.96 -17.95
CA VAL A 145 3.21 7.51 -17.78
C VAL A 145 4.31 6.98 -16.86
N TYR A 146 5.46 7.65 -16.77
CA TYR A 146 6.57 7.22 -15.92
C TYR A 146 6.29 7.46 -14.44
N LEU A 147 5.33 8.34 -14.12
CA LEU A 147 4.81 8.52 -12.77
C LEU A 147 3.67 7.53 -12.43
N CYS A 148 3.45 6.52 -13.27
CA CYS A 148 2.45 5.47 -13.06
C CYS A 148 3.08 4.07 -12.97
N GLN A 149 4.40 3.97 -13.05
CA GLN A 149 5.10 2.69 -13.19
C GLN A 149 6.41 2.66 -12.40
N MET A 150 6.85 1.46 -12.03
CA MET A 150 8.01 1.21 -11.18
C MET A 150 8.72 -0.07 -11.58
N HIS A 151 9.97 -0.18 -11.16
CA HIS A 151 10.77 -1.40 -11.23
C HIS A 151 10.58 -2.26 -9.98
N MET A 152 10.64 -3.57 -10.15
CA MET A 152 10.63 -4.54 -9.06
C MET A 152 11.66 -5.64 -9.27
N GLU A 153 12.21 -6.12 -8.16
CA GLU A 153 13.18 -7.20 -8.17
C GLU A 153 12.88 -8.27 -7.11
N ILE A 154 12.96 -9.53 -7.51
CA ILE A 154 13.18 -10.65 -6.58
C ILE A 154 14.68 -10.84 -6.44
N ASP A 155 15.21 -10.40 -5.31
CA ASP A 155 16.63 -10.31 -5.00
C ASP A 155 17.33 -11.68 -4.93
N GLN A 156 18.54 -11.72 -5.47
CA GLN A 156 19.45 -12.85 -5.48
C GLN A 156 19.86 -13.33 -4.08
N ALA A 157 20.07 -12.43 -3.12
CA ALA A 157 20.43 -12.82 -1.74
C ALA A 157 19.22 -13.45 -1.03
N TRP A 158 18.00 -12.96 -1.30
CA TRP A 158 16.76 -13.57 -0.82
C TRP A 158 16.52 -14.96 -1.41
N LYS A 159 16.84 -15.16 -2.70
CA LYS A 159 16.80 -16.49 -3.33
C LYS A 159 17.82 -17.44 -2.69
N SER A 160 19.05 -16.98 -2.50
CA SER A 160 20.10 -17.77 -1.81
C SER A 160 19.69 -18.13 -0.38
N ALA A 161 19.06 -17.20 0.35
CA ALA A 161 18.57 -17.42 1.71
C ALA A 161 17.29 -18.27 1.80
N GLY A 162 16.65 -18.59 0.66
CA GLY A 162 15.42 -19.39 0.63
C GLY A 162 14.18 -18.65 1.15
N ILE A 163 14.21 -17.31 1.19
CA ILE A 163 13.11 -16.46 1.67
C ILE A 163 12.44 -15.65 0.55
N ALA A 164 12.97 -15.72 -0.67
CA ALA A 164 12.35 -15.09 -1.84
C ALA A 164 10.97 -15.72 -2.16
N PRO A 165 10.00 -14.91 -2.60
CA PRO A 165 8.79 -15.46 -3.18
C PRO A 165 9.07 -16.10 -4.55
N GLN A 166 8.11 -16.88 -5.04
CA GLN A 166 8.12 -17.32 -6.44
C GLN A 166 7.98 -16.11 -7.38
N ASN A 167 8.44 -16.24 -8.62
CA ASN A 167 8.24 -15.19 -9.63
C ASN A 167 6.73 -14.92 -9.84
N PRO A 168 6.30 -13.65 -9.92
CA PRO A 168 4.96 -13.32 -10.39
C PRO A 168 4.73 -13.90 -11.79
N PRO A 169 3.53 -14.45 -12.06
CA PRO A 169 3.16 -14.94 -13.36
C PRO A 169 3.17 -13.79 -14.35
N VAL A 170 3.61 -14.09 -15.57
CA VAL A 170 3.62 -13.13 -16.66
C VAL A 170 2.20 -13.00 -17.21
N THR A 171 1.46 -12.02 -16.71
CA THR A 171 0.04 -11.85 -17.01
C THR A 171 -0.39 -10.39 -16.92
N THR A 172 -1.49 -10.07 -17.60
CA THR A 172 -2.19 -8.79 -17.47
C THR A 172 -3.14 -8.76 -16.29
N GLN A 173 -3.35 -9.89 -15.61
CA GLN A 173 -4.15 -9.96 -14.39
C GLN A 173 -3.52 -9.09 -13.30
N LEU A 174 -4.37 -8.37 -12.57
CA LEU A 174 -3.93 -7.52 -11.46
C LEU A 174 -3.43 -8.36 -10.29
N PHE A 175 -2.38 -7.88 -9.64
CA PHE A 175 -1.80 -8.50 -8.46
C PHE A 175 -1.44 -7.46 -7.41
N ASP A 176 -1.39 -7.92 -6.17
CA ASP A 176 -0.95 -7.16 -5.02
C ASP A 176 0.48 -7.58 -4.67
N ILE A 177 1.28 -6.64 -4.19
CA ILE A 177 2.68 -6.83 -3.84
C ILE A 177 2.91 -6.40 -2.39
N GLN A 178 3.77 -7.13 -1.68
CA GLN A 178 4.48 -6.60 -0.52
C GLN A 178 5.99 -6.61 -0.76
N GLY A 179 6.69 -5.56 -0.36
CA GLY A 179 8.14 -5.49 -0.50
C GLY A 179 8.74 -4.25 0.14
N PHE A 180 10.06 -4.13 0.02
CA PHE A 180 10.79 -2.98 0.55
C PHE A 180 11.04 -1.94 -0.53
N VAL A 181 10.81 -0.67 -0.18
CA VAL A 181 11.14 0.45 -1.05
C VAL A 181 12.64 0.70 -1.01
N TYR A 182 13.26 0.80 -2.19
CA TYR A 182 14.65 1.16 -2.36
C TYR A 182 14.79 2.30 -3.37
N TRP A 183 15.86 3.08 -3.23
CA TRP A 183 16.25 4.10 -4.19
C TRP A 183 17.55 3.69 -4.88
N ASP A 184 17.45 3.36 -6.16
CA ASP A 184 18.58 3.12 -7.06
C ASP A 184 18.94 4.40 -7.83
N ASP A 185 19.97 5.11 -7.35
CA ASP A 185 20.43 6.33 -8.00
C ASP A 185 21.15 6.08 -9.33
N GLY A 186 21.59 4.85 -9.59
CA GLY A 186 22.31 4.46 -10.80
C GLY A 186 21.43 4.46 -12.06
N HIS A 187 20.12 4.24 -11.90
CA HIS A 187 19.21 3.94 -13.01
C HIS A 187 18.16 5.04 -13.28
N ILE A 188 18.34 6.24 -12.71
CA ILE A 188 17.39 7.36 -12.85
C ILE A 188 17.21 7.88 -14.29
N ASN A 189 18.13 7.55 -15.20
CA ASN A 189 18.09 7.96 -16.60
C ASN A 189 17.76 6.80 -17.56
N ASP A 190 17.50 5.61 -17.03
CA ASP A 190 17.28 4.43 -17.85
C ASP A 190 15.80 4.20 -18.15
N THR A 191 15.51 4.01 -19.43
CA THR A 191 14.14 3.74 -19.91
C THR A 191 13.58 2.44 -19.33
N TRP A 192 14.43 1.42 -19.18
CA TRP A 192 14.02 0.13 -18.63
C TRP A 192 13.68 0.21 -17.14
N HIS A 193 14.18 1.24 -16.43
CA HIS A 193 13.83 1.55 -15.05
C HIS A 193 12.80 2.70 -14.98
N SER A 194 12.08 2.96 -16.08
CA SER A 194 11.03 3.98 -16.19
C SER A 194 11.47 5.40 -15.83
N TYR A 195 12.76 5.69 -15.99
CA TYR A 195 13.38 6.96 -15.58
C TYR A 195 13.15 7.34 -14.11
N THR A 196 12.82 6.40 -13.24
CA THR A 196 12.71 6.60 -11.79
C THR A 196 13.85 5.85 -11.11
N GLY A 197 14.38 6.32 -9.99
CA GLY A 197 15.27 5.50 -9.14
C GLY A 197 14.50 4.67 -8.11
N TRP A 198 13.21 4.97 -7.89
CA TRP A 198 12.40 4.23 -6.92
C TRP A 198 12.02 2.85 -7.44
N GLU A 199 12.24 1.84 -6.62
CA GLU A 199 11.88 0.45 -6.90
C GLU A 199 11.33 -0.26 -5.65
N ILE A 200 10.65 -1.39 -5.89
CA ILE A 200 10.44 -2.39 -4.83
C ILE A 200 11.54 -3.44 -4.96
N HIS A 201 12.53 -3.32 -4.08
CA HIS A 201 13.68 -4.20 -4.03
C HIS A 201 14.09 -4.39 -2.57
N PRO A 202 13.91 -5.60 -2.00
CA PRO A 202 13.31 -6.79 -2.62
C PRO A 202 11.77 -6.84 -2.55
N ILE A 203 11.16 -7.48 -3.54
CA ILE A 203 9.81 -8.05 -3.43
C ILE A 203 9.83 -9.18 -2.41
N SER A 204 8.96 -9.08 -1.40
CA SER A 204 8.86 -10.08 -0.34
C SER A 204 7.76 -11.12 -0.58
N ALA A 205 6.65 -10.71 -1.19
CA ALA A 205 5.51 -11.56 -1.49
C ALA A 205 4.60 -10.89 -2.52
N TRP A 206 3.77 -11.69 -3.19
CA TRP A 206 2.72 -11.20 -4.08
C TRP A 206 1.53 -12.18 -4.06
N ARG A 207 0.37 -11.71 -4.52
CA ARG A 207 -0.83 -12.54 -4.76
C ARG A 207 -1.67 -11.91 -5.86
N TYR A 208 -2.53 -12.68 -6.52
CA TYR A 208 -3.53 -12.08 -7.41
C TYR A 208 -4.48 -11.17 -6.63
N SER A 209 -4.80 -10.01 -7.22
CA SER A 209 -5.76 -9.09 -6.63
C SER A 209 -7.14 -9.73 -6.60
N SER A 210 -7.85 -9.52 -5.50
CA SER A 210 -9.21 -10.02 -5.29
C SER A 210 -10.19 -8.85 -5.22
N SER A 211 -11.45 -9.06 -5.62
CA SER A 211 -12.50 -8.05 -5.40
C SER A 211 -12.87 -7.85 -3.93
N SER A 212 -12.31 -8.65 -3.02
CA SER A 212 -12.47 -8.54 -1.56
C SER A 212 -11.40 -7.68 -0.88
N THR A 213 -10.41 -7.18 -1.62
CA THR A 213 -9.39 -6.32 -1.04
C THR A 213 -10.01 -4.96 -0.66
N PRO A 214 -10.04 -4.57 0.63
CA PRO A 214 -10.73 -3.35 1.06
C PRO A 214 -10.03 -2.10 0.54
N ASP A 215 -10.78 -1.20 -0.08
CA ASP A 215 -10.32 0.09 -0.61
C ASP A 215 -10.64 1.28 0.33
N PHE A 216 -11.23 1.03 1.50
CA PHE A 216 -11.33 1.99 2.59
C PHE A 216 -11.33 1.30 3.95
N GLY A 217 -10.81 1.99 4.96
CA GLY A 217 -10.84 1.60 6.36
C GLY A 217 -11.91 2.36 7.13
N LEU A 218 -12.52 1.69 8.10
CA LEU A 218 -13.40 2.31 9.09
C LEU A 218 -12.77 2.16 10.47
N THR A 219 -12.59 3.26 11.20
CA THR A 219 -12.14 3.23 12.60
C THR A 219 -13.16 3.93 13.48
N MET A 220 -13.57 3.28 14.58
CA MET A 220 -14.41 3.88 15.62
C MET A 220 -13.68 3.84 16.96
N ASN A 221 -13.79 4.92 17.74
CA ASN A 221 -13.21 5.01 19.07
C ASN A 221 -14.05 4.33 20.16
N LEU A 222 -15.26 3.86 19.83
CA LEU A 222 -16.21 3.25 20.75
C LEU A 222 -16.76 1.95 20.15
N ASN A 223 -16.66 0.86 20.92
CA ASN A 223 -17.25 -0.43 20.54
C ASN A 223 -18.73 -0.53 20.97
N LYS A 224 -19.23 0.44 21.75
CA LYS A 224 -20.61 0.51 22.25
C LYS A 224 -20.97 1.95 22.57
N LEU A 225 -22.13 2.40 22.08
CA LEU A 225 -22.74 3.70 22.42
C LEU A 225 -24.01 3.46 23.22
N SER A 226 -24.09 3.97 24.45
CA SER A 226 -25.31 3.91 25.27
C SER A 226 -26.04 5.24 25.16
N VAL A 227 -27.28 5.23 24.67
CA VAL A 227 -28.11 6.43 24.55
C VAL A 227 -29.29 6.29 25.51
N GLN A 228 -29.51 7.30 26.35
CA GLN A 228 -30.68 7.33 27.22
C GLN A 228 -31.92 7.62 26.38
N GLN A 229 -33.08 7.09 26.78
CA GLN A 229 -34.33 7.42 26.13
C GLN A 229 -34.54 8.93 26.11
N SER A 230 -34.98 9.47 24.98
CA SER A 230 -35.17 10.92 24.77
C SER A 230 -33.89 11.75 24.89
N SER A 231 -32.71 11.13 24.82
CA SER A 231 -31.42 11.81 24.69
C SER A 231 -30.78 11.57 23.33
N SER A 232 -29.78 12.39 23.01
CA SER A 232 -28.86 12.14 21.90
C SER A 232 -27.49 11.76 22.45
N SER A 233 -26.75 10.97 21.67
CA SER A 233 -25.32 10.77 21.87
C SER A 233 -24.62 10.81 20.52
N THR A 234 -23.35 11.15 20.54
CA THR A 234 -22.53 11.30 19.34
C THR A 234 -21.39 10.29 19.33
N ALA A 235 -21.15 9.67 18.18
CA ALA A 235 -19.96 8.86 17.93
C ALA A 235 -19.20 9.42 16.71
N ALA A 236 -17.88 9.28 16.74
CA ALA A 236 -17.02 9.65 15.63
C ALA A 236 -16.59 8.37 14.89
N VAL A 237 -16.88 8.32 13.59
CA VAL A 237 -16.34 7.30 12.69
C VAL A 237 -15.32 7.99 11.81
N ALA A 238 -14.09 7.47 11.81
CA ALA A 238 -13.08 7.86 10.84
C ALA A 238 -13.19 6.93 9.64
N VAL A 239 -13.34 7.52 8.46
CA VAL A 239 -13.23 6.82 7.17
C VAL A 239 -11.88 7.21 6.58
N ASP A 240 -11.04 6.20 6.38
CA ASP A 240 -9.72 6.37 5.78
C ASP A 240 -9.77 5.73 4.37
N GLY A 241 -9.65 6.54 3.32
CA GLY A 241 -9.50 5.99 1.97
C GLY A 241 -8.19 5.20 1.85
N LEU A 242 -8.23 4.03 1.23
CA LEU A 242 -7.07 3.20 0.90
C LEU A 242 -6.89 3.20 -0.63
N ASP A 243 -5.68 2.96 -1.12
CA ASP A 243 -5.39 2.83 -2.56
C ASP A 243 -5.97 3.93 -3.46
N GLY A 244 -5.90 5.19 -3.00
CA GLY A 244 -6.42 6.33 -3.76
C GLY A 244 -7.94 6.34 -3.94
N PHE A 245 -8.69 5.62 -3.08
CA PHE A 245 -10.14 5.60 -3.08
C PHE A 245 -10.74 7.02 -3.16
N ASN A 246 -11.47 7.25 -4.25
CA ASN A 246 -12.19 8.50 -4.54
C ASN A 246 -13.69 8.23 -4.75
N GLY A 247 -14.17 7.11 -4.22
CA GLY A 247 -15.57 6.75 -4.25
C GLY A 247 -16.37 7.45 -3.14
N THR A 248 -17.69 7.28 -3.18
CA THR A 248 -18.58 7.73 -2.10
C THR A 248 -18.80 6.59 -1.11
N VAL A 249 -18.42 6.78 0.16
CA VAL A 249 -18.84 5.88 1.25
C VAL A 249 -20.17 6.38 1.81
N THR A 250 -21.23 5.58 1.67
CA THR A 250 -22.53 5.86 2.27
C THR A 250 -22.60 5.24 3.66
N LEU A 251 -22.66 6.08 4.70
CA LEU A 251 -22.89 5.66 6.07
C LEU A 251 -24.38 5.80 6.41
N SER A 252 -24.98 4.76 7.01
CA SER A 252 -26.32 4.81 7.57
C SER A 252 -26.29 4.36 9.02
N THR A 253 -27.18 4.92 9.83
CA THR A 253 -27.34 4.51 11.23
C THR A 253 -28.79 4.18 11.52
N PHE A 254 -28.98 3.21 12.38
CA PHE A 254 -30.30 2.76 12.79
C PHE A 254 -30.32 2.60 14.31
N VAL A 255 -31.43 3.03 14.90
CA VAL A 255 -31.69 2.84 16.32
C VAL A 255 -32.51 1.57 16.43
N THR A 256 -31.97 0.58 17.12
CA THR A 256 -32.77 -0.57 17.55
C THR A 256 -33.23 -0.30 18.98
N SER A 257 -34.53 -0.07 19.17
CA SER A 257 -35.11 -0.04 20.51
C SER A 257 -35.22 -1.44 21.07
N LYS A 258 -35.00 -1.58 22.37
CA LYS A 258 -35.50 -2.74 23.12
C LYS A 258 -37.02 -2.68 23.24
#